data_AF-A0A850SQL3-F1
#
_entry.id   AF-A0A850SQL3-F1
#
_cell.length_a   1.000
_cell.length_b   1.000
_cell.length_c   1.000
_cell.angle_alpha   90.00
_cell.angle_beta   90.00
_cell.angle_gamma   90.00
#
_symmetry.space_group_name_H-M   'P 1'
#
loop_
_entity.id
_entity.type
_entity.pdbx_description
1 polymer ?
#
loop_
_entity_poly.entity_id
_entity_poly.type
_entity_poly.pdbx_seq_one_letter_code
_entity_poly.pdbx_strand_id
1 'polypeptide(L)'
;MTPQTSDKPRWIYRFDNFKRAFLLLREAIETTEARPLTQLEKEGVIQRFEYTWELMWKLLKDYLEHAGAALSSITPKETLRASLEAKLISDGDRWMSALDARNKMSRTYNCGIMSTMQRRRFLALTI
;
A
#
# COMPACT_ATOMS: atom_id res chain seq x y z
N MET A 1 -31.95 -26.66 -6.10
CA MET A 1 -31.36 -25.33 -6.40
C MET A 1 -30.49 -24.96 -5.20
N THR A 2 -29.18 -25.20 -5.29
CA THR A 2 -28.24 -24.88 -4.20
C THR A 2 -28.04 -23.37 -4.08
N PRO A 3 -27.80 -22.83 -2.87
CA PRO A 3 -27.68 -21.39 -2.66
C PRO A 3 -26.36 -20.88 -3.24
N GLN A 4 -26.45 -19.81 -4.02
CA GLN A 4 -25.30 -19.06 -4.55
C GLN A 4 -24.49 -18.51 -3.36
N THR A 5 -23.32 -19.07 -3.09
CA THR A 5 -22.34 -18.42 -2.20
C THR A 5 -21.92 -17.12 -2.88
N SER A 6 -22.33 -16.00 -2.32
CA SER A 6 -21.85 -14.66 -2.69
C SER A 6 -20.34 -14.57 -2.42
N ASP A 7 -19.54 -15.06 -3.36
CA ASP A 7 -18.08 -15.08 -3.25
C ASP A 7 -17.56 -13.67 -3.54
N LYS A 8 -17.25 -12.92 -2.48
CA LYS A 8 -16.70 -11.57 -2.59
C LYS A 8 -15.33 -11.65 -3.30
N PRO A 9 -15.05 -10.78 -4.28
CA PRO A 9 -13.75 -10.73 -4.92
C PRO A 9 -12.58 -10.63 -3.92
N ARG A 10 -11.50 -11.38 -4.17
CA ARG A 10 -10.31 -11.46 -3.30
C ARG A 10 -9.72 -10.09 -2.92
N TRP A 11 -9.78 -9.12 -3.83
CA TRP A 11 -9.26 -7.78 -3.60
C TRP A 11 -9.97 -7.06 -2.44
N ILE A 12 -11.24 -7.39 -2.15
CA ILE A 12 -12.01 -6.82 -1.03
C ILE A 12 -11.38 -7.21 0.31
N TYR A 13 -11.04 -8.49 0.48
CA TYR A 13 -10.33 -8.96 1.67
C TYR A 13 -8.94 -8.31 1.79
N ARG A 14 -8.21 -8.16 0.67
CA ARG A 14 -6.92 -7.46 0.67
C ARG A 14 -7.06 -5.98 1.03
N PHE A 15 -8.16 -5.35 0.63
CA PHE A 15 -8.43 -3.96 0.97
C PHE A 15 -8.61 -3.78 2.47
N ASP A 16 -9.37 -4.68 3.12
CA ASP A 16 -9.53 -4.65 4.58
C ASP A 16 -8.20 -4.83 5.32
N ASN A 17 -7.36 -5.77 4.87
CA ASN A 17 -6.03 -5.97 5.44
C ASN A 17 -5.13 -4.74 5.26
N PHE A 18 -5.09 -4.19 4.05
CA PHE A 18 -4.33 -2.99 3.75
C PHE A 18 -4.81 -1.81 4.60
N LYS A 19 -6.11 -1.62 4.75
CA LYS A 19 -6.70 -0.55 5.57
C LYS A 19 -6.26 -0.66 7.03
N ARG A 20 -6.29 -1.85 7.63
CA ARG A 20 -5.85 -2.08 9.01
C ARG A 20 -4.35 -1.79 9.15
N ALA A 21 -3.53 -2.32 8.25
CA ALA A 21 -2.10 -2.09 8.20
C ALA A 21 -1.75 -0.58 8.09
N PHE A 22 -2.45 0.12 7.20
CA PHE A 22 -2.28 1.54 6.97
C PHE A 22 -2.62 2.39 8.20
N LEU A 23 -3.69 2.05 8.92
CA LEU A 23 -4.06 2.75 10.16
C LEU A 23 -2.99 2.60 11.23
N LEU A 24 -2.44 1.40 11.41
CA LEU A 24 -1.34 1.13 12.33
C LEU A 24 -0.06 1.86 11.93
N LEU A 25 0.26 1.91 10.64
CA LEU A 25 1.41 2.69 10.15
C LEU A 25 1.23 4.17 10.45
N ARG A 26 0.03 4.72 10.23
CA ARG A 26 -0.28 6.13 10.51
C ARG A 26 -0.09 6.47 11.98
N GLU A 27 -0.62 5.65 12.89
CA GLU A 27 -0.44 5.80 14.33
C GLU A 27 1.05 5.80 14.73
N ALA A 28 1.85 4.94 14.09
CA ALA A 28 3.27 4.84 14.37
C ALA A 28 4.05 6.09 13.89
N ILE A 29 3.65 6.69 12.76
CA ILE A 29 4.17 7.98 12.27
C ILE A 29 3.81 9.09 13.24
N GLU A 30 2.53 9.19 13.64
CA GLU A 30 2.04 10.20 14.59
C GLU A 30 2.81 10.13 15.91
N THR A 31 3.14 8.91 16.37
CA THR A 31 3.97 8.70 17.58
C THR A 31 5.40 9.21 17.39
N THR A 32 5.98 9.00 16.20
CA THR A 32 7.34 9.46 15.85
C THR A 32 7.44 10.99 15.84
N GLU A 33 6.37 11.66 15.39
CA GLU A 33 6.27 13.12 15.37
C GLU A 33 6.04 13.70 16.77
N ALA A 34 5.32 12.98 17.63
CA ALA A 34 4.99 13.42 18.99
C ALA A 34 6.17 13.28 19.97
N ARG A 35 7.01 12.25 19.82
CA ARG A 35 8.15 12.02 20.72
C ARG A 35 9.27 11.19 20.08
N PRO A 36 10.49 11.22 20.66
CA PRO A 36 11.52 10.26 20.29
C PRO A 36 11.06 8.80 20.52
N LEU A 37 11.41 7.94 19.57
CA LEU A 37 11.17 6.50 19.63
C LEU A 37 12.35 5.76 20.26
N THR A 38 12.04 4.72 21.04
CA THR A 38 13.01 3.69 21.42
C THR A 38 13.49 2.90 20.19
N GLN A 39 14.58 2.16 20.33
CA GLN A 39 15.11 1.34 19.24
C GLN A 39 14.09 0.30 18.74
N LEU A 40 13.42 -0.40 19.66
CA LEU A 40 12.38 -1.38 19.34
C LEU A 40 11.19 -0.75 18.60
N GLU A 41 10.79 0.46 19.01
CA GLU A 41 9.71 1.17 18.33
C GLU A 41 10.10 1.56 16.91
N LYS A 42 11.34 2.01 16.66
CA LYS A 42 11.84 2.30 15.31
C LYS A 42 11.80 1.07 14.40
N GLU A 43 12.23 -0.07 14.90
CA GLU A 43 12.14 -1.36 14.19
C GLU A 43 10.68 -1.71 13.89
N GLY A 44 9.79 -1.49 14.86
CA GLY A 44 8.35 -1.64 14.69
C GLY A 44 7.80 -0.75 13.57
N VAL A 45 8.17 0.54 13.52
CA VAL A 45 7.75 1.46 12.44
C VAL A 45 8.19 0.96 11.07
N ILE A 46 9.45 0.52 10.95
CA ILE A 46 10.00 -0.02 9.69
C ILE A 46 9.21 -1.25 9.26
N GLN A 47 8.98 -2.20 10.18
CA GLN A 47 8.19 -3.39 9.89
C GLN A 47 6.76 -3.03 9.44
N ARG A 48 6.12 -2.06 10.11
CA ARG A 48 4.79 -1.54 9.74
C ARG A 48 4.77 -0.99 8.33
N PHE A 49 5.80 -0.22 7.96
CA PHE A 49 5.93 0.32 6.62
C PHE A 49 6.06 -0.81 5.58
N GLU A 50 6.95 -1.78 5.81
CA GLU A 50 7.23 -2.86 4.87
C GLU A 50 6.00 -3.72 4.57
N TYR A 51 5.30 -4.21 5.59
CA TYR A 51 4.11 -5.02 5.35
C TYR A 51 2.95 -4.20 4.77
N THR A 52 2.85 -2.91 5.09
CA THR A 52 1.81 -2.04 4.54
C THR A 52 2.03 -1.84 3.04
N TRP A 53 3.28 -1.62 2.62
CA TRP A 53 3.65 -1.55 1.21
C TRP A 53 3.36 -2.86 0.48
N GLU A 54 3.72 -3.99 1.11
CA GLU A 54 3.48 -5.32 0.56
C GLU A 54 1.99 -5.59 0.31
N LEU A 55 1.14 -5.22 1.27
CA LEU A 55 -0.32 -5.33 1.15
C LEU A 55 -0.89 -4.40 0.08
N MET A 56 -0.36 -3.18 -0.04
CA MET A 56 -0.81 -2.18 -0.99
C MET A 56 -0.62 -2.64 -2.44
N TRP A 57 0.59 -3.04 -2.83
CA TRP A 57 0.82 -3.43 -4.23
C TRP A 57 0.08 -4.72 -4.57
N LYS A 58 -0.07 -5.62 -3.60
CA LYS A 58 -0.89 -6.84 -3.71
C LYS A 58 -2.38 -6.52 -3.89
N LEU A 59 -2.90 -5.53 -3.20
CA LEU A 59 -4.27 -5.06 -3.38
C LEU A 59 -4.46 -4.51 -4.80
N LEU A 60 -3.58 -3.61 -5.23
CA LEU A 60 -3.65 -3.01 -6.57
C LEU A 60 -3.59 -4.06 -7.68
N LYS A 61 -2.70 -5.04 -7.54
CA LYS A 61 -2.61 -6.18 -8.46
C LYS A 61 -3.93 -6.93 -8.55
N ASP A 62 -4.47 -7.39 -7.42
CA ASP A 62 -5.69 -8.20 -7.40
C ASP A 62 -6.91 -7.40 -7.91
N TYR A 63 -6.94 -6.09 -7.67
CA TYR A 63 -7.96 -5.21 -8.22
C TYR A 63 -7.84 -5.06 -9.74
N LEU A 64 -6.62 -4.82 -10.26
CA LEU A 64 -6.36 -4.71 -11.70
C LEU A 64 -6.71 -6.00 -12.44
N GLU A 65 -6.32 -7.16 -11.89
CA GLU A 65 -6.69 -8.47 -12.44
C GLU A 65 -8.22 -8.67 -12.45
N HIS A 66 -8.90 -8.27 -11.37
CA HIS A 66 -10.36 -8.33 -11.30
C HIS A 66 -11.04 -7.38 -12.31
N ALA A 67 -10.44 -6.22 -12.59
CA ALA A 67 -10.90 -5.25 -13.58
C ALA A 67 -10.57 -5.66 -15.03
N GLY A 68 -9.92 -6.81 -15.24
CA GLY A 68 -9.58 -7.33 -16.57
C GLY A 68 -8.28 -6.79 -17.16
N ALA A 69 -7.44 -6.12 -16.37
CA ALA A 69 -6.14 -5.64 -16.84
C ALA A 69 -5.14 -6.79 -16.94
N ALA A 70 -4.47 -6.90 -18.09
CA ALA A 70 -3.37 -7.82 -18.30
C ALA A 70 -2.04 -7.16 -17.92
N LEU A 71 -1.46 -7.55 -16.79
CA LEU A 71 -0.14 -7.08 -16.38
C LEU A 71 0.95 -7.83 -17.15
N SER A 72 1.86 -7.08 -17.78
CA SER A 72 3.01 -7.64 -18.51
C SER A 72 3.97 -8.43 -17.61
N SER A 73 4.08 -8.05 -16.33
CA SER A 73 4.76 -8.82 -15.30
C SER A 73 4.17 -8.57 -13.91
N ILE A 74 4.23 -9.58 -13.04
CA ILE A 74 3.74 -9.49 -11.67
C ILE A 74 4.85 -8.93 -10.77
N THR A 75 5.05 -7.62 -10.84
CA THR A 75 6.01 -6.90 -9.98
C THR A 75 5.37 -5.67 -9.34
N PRO A 76 5.86 -5.20 -8.18
CA PRO A 76 5.34 -3.97 -7.56
C PRO A 76 5.44 -2.76 -8.50
N LYS A 77 6.53 -2.68 -9.28
CA LYS A 77 6.78 -1.59 -10.23
C LYS A 77 5.75 -1.56 -11.36
N GLU A 78 5.53 -2.69 -12.03
CA GLU A 78 4.53 -2.78 -13.11
C GLU A 78 3.11 -2.61 -12.58
N THR A 79 2.82 -3.15 -11.39
CA THR A 79 1.51 -2.96 -10.76
C THR A 79 1.22 -1.48 -10.49
N LEU A 80 2.21 -0.73 -9.99
CA LEU A 80 2.07 0.71 -9.76
C LEU A 80 1.87 1.49 -11.08
N ARG A 81 2.63 1.15 -12.12
CA ARG A 81 2.48 1.76 -13.45
C ARG A 81 1.08 1.55 -14.02
N ALA A 82 0.61 0.31 -14.05
CA ALA A 82 -0.73 -0.02 -14.50
C ALA A 82 -1.81 0.65 -13.63
N SER A 83 -1.58 0.81 -12.33
CA SER A 83 -2.51 1.51 -11.42
C SER A 83 -2.58 3.01 -11.70
N LEU A 84 -1.48 3.64 -12.12
CA LEU A 84 -1.43 5.04 -12.55
C LEU A 84 -2.17 5.23 -13.87
N GLU A 85 -1.94 4.34 -14.84
CA GLU A 85 -2.62 4.33 -16.15
C GLU A 85 -4.14 4.16 -15.98
N ALA A 86 -4.55 3.25 -15.10
CA ALA A 86 -5.95 3.01 -14.74
C ALA A 86 -6.55 4.09 -13.82
N LYS A 87 -5.78 5.13 -13.46
CA LYS A 87 -6.20 6.24 -12.57
C LYS A 87 -6.70 5.77 -11.19
N LEU A 88 -6.27 4.60 -10.73
CA LEU A 88 -6.57 4.09 -9.38
C LEU A 88 -5.79 4.83 -8.30
N ILE A 89 -4.58 5.22 -8.66
CA ILE A 89 -3.71 6.07 -7.87
C ILE A 89 -3.31 7.28 -8.72
N SER A 90 -2.96 8.38 -8.05
CA SER A 90 -2.51 9.63 -8.68
C SER A 90 -1.11 9.98 -8.20
N ASP A 91 -0.46 10.90 -8.90
CA ASP A 91 0.88 11.43 -8.56
C ASP A 91 1.99 10.36 -8.67
N GLY A 92 2.26 9.95 -9.92
CA GLY A 92 3.19 8.85 -10.23
C GLY A 92 4.60 9.07 -9.70
N ASP A 93 5.10 10.31 -9.74
CA ASP A 93 6.43 10.64 -9.26
C ASP A 93 6.58 10.35 -7.75
N ARG A 94 5.54 10.63 -6.96
CA ARG A 94 5.53 10.31 -5.53
C ARG A 94 5.53 8.80 -5.28
N TRP A 95 4.73 8.04 -6.02
CA TRP A 95 4.67 6.58 -5.87
C TRP A 95 5.95 5.90 -6.30
N MET A 96 6.55 6.35 -7.39
CA MET A 96 7.85 5.84 -7.86
C MET A 96 8.97 6.19 -6.87
N SER A 97 8.97 7.41 -6.35
CA SER A 97 9.89 7.81 -5.27
C SER A 97 9.69 6.98 -4.00
N ALA A 98 8.45 6.66 -3.63
CA ALA A 98 8.14 5.80 -2.50
C ALA A 98 8.56 4.33 -2.73
N LEU A 99 8.47 3.83 -3.97
CA LEU A 99 8.98 2.51 -4.34
C LEU A 99 10.50 2.45 -4.20
N ASP A 100 11.21 3.49 -4.67
CA ASP A 100 12.66 3.58 -4.55
C ASP A 100 13.10 3.70 -3.10
N ALA A 101 12.37 4.49 -2.31
CA ALA A 101 12.53 4.59 -0.86
C ALA A 101 12.42 3.23 -0.19
N ARG A 102 11.35 2.47 -0.49
CA ARG A 102 11.15 1.12 0.02
C ARG A 102 12.30 0.18 -0.36
N ASN A 103 12.79 0.25 -1.60
CA ASN A 103 13.91 -0.57 -2.07
C ASN A 103 15.26 -0.19 -1.43
N LYS A 104 15.35 1.00 -0.84
CA LYS A 104 16.50 1.50 -0.07
C LYS A 104 16.32 1.27 1.43
N MET A 105 15.10 1.20 1.95
CA MET A 105 14.83 0.95 3.38
C MET A 105 15.29 -0.44 3.81
N SER A 106 15.24 -1.44 2.92
CA SER A 106 15.89 -2.74 3.17
C SER A 106 17.41 -2.65 3.35
N ARG A 107 18.02 -1.51 3.02
CA ARG A 107 19.47 -1.26 3.07
C ARG A 107 19.87 -0.12 4.01
N THR A 108 18.94 0.72 4.46
CA THR A 108 19.26 1.94 5.22
C THR A 108 18.10 2.31 6.14
N TYR A 109 18.36 2.23 7.45
CA TYR A 109 17.46 2.54 8.57
C TYR A 109 17.08 4.04 8.67
N ASN A 110 16.83 4.73 7.56
CA ASN A 110 16.54 6.17 7.56
C ASN A 110 15.06 6.46 7.26
N CYS A 111 14.31 6.72 8.32
CA CYS A 111 12.87 6.97 8.35
C CYS A 111 12.52 8.42 7.89
N GLY A 112 12.90 8.78 6.66
CA GLY A 112 12.67 10.13 6.12
C GLY A 112 11.47 10.29 5.17
N ILE A 113 10.73 9.22 4.86
CA ILE A 113 9.96 9.17 3.59
C ILE A 113 8.43 8.97 3.80
N MET A 114 7.96 9.03 5.04
CA MET A 114 6.61 8.55 5.40
C MET A 114 5.51 9.61 5.42
N SER A 115 5.79 10.86 5.03
CA SER A 115 4.78 11.94 5.02
C SER A 115 3.90 11.97 3.76
N THR A 116 4.15 11.10 2.77
CA THR A 116 3.56 11.26 1.42
C THR A 116 2.24 10.53 1.16
N MET A 117 1.72 9.77 2.13
CA MET A 117 0.46 9.02 1.98
C MET A 117 -0.73 9.66 2.73
N GLN A 118 -0.69 10.98 2.97
CA GLN A 118 -1.86 11.72 3.42
C GLN A 118 -2.37 12.67 2.35
N ARG A 119 -3.69 12.69 2.17
CA ARG A 119 -4.49 13.53 1.26
C ARG A 119 -4.38 13.22 -0.24
N ARG A 120 -5.24 12.31 -0.71
CA ARG A 120 -6.46 12.61 -1.50
C ARG A 120 -6.96 11.34 -2.24
N ARG A 121 -8.20 10.94 -1.91
CA ARG A 121 -9.17 10.26 -2.77
C ARG A 121 -8.64 9.06 -3.59
N PHE A 122 -8.69 7.86 -2.98
CA PHE A 122 -8.91 6.61 -3.74
C PHE A 122 -10.30 6.72 -4.38
N LEU A 123 -10.38 7.30 -5.59
CA LEU A 123 -11.66 7.58 -6.27
C LEU A 123 -12.36 6.32 -6.78
N ALA A 124 -11.73 5.15 -6.74
CA ALA A 124 -12.22 3.93 -7.38
C ALA A 124 -12.85 2.89 -6.45
N LEU A 125 -12.96 3.15 -5.14
CA LEU A 125 -13.39 2.14 -4.14
C LEU A 125 -14.70 2.50 -3.40
N THR A 126 -15.51 3.39 -3.95
CA THR A 126 -16.89 3.58 -3.48
C THR A 126 -17.82 2.66 -4.29
N ILE A 127 -17.86 1.39 -3.90
CA ILE A 127 -18.96 0.46 -4.16
C ILE A 127 -19.40 -0.07 -2.79
#